data_AF-A0AAJ2H4H4-F1
#
_entry.id   AF-A0AAJ2H4H4-F1
#
_cell.length_a   1.000
_cell.length_b   1.000
_cell.length_c   1.000
_cell.angle_alpha   90.00
_cell.angle_beta   90.00
_cell.angle_gamma   90.00
#
_symmetry.space_group_name_H-M   'P 1'
#
loop_
_entity.id
_entity.type
_entity.pdbx_description
1 polymer ?
#
loop_
_entity_poly.entity_id
_entity_poly.type
_entity_poly.pdbx_seq_one_letter_code
_entity_poly.pdbx_strand_id
1 'polypeptide(L)'
;VEAAAESSEELMDEYLNNGELSNDQIRAGIRARTLACEIQPMLCGSAFKNKGVQRMLDAVIEFLPAPNDVEAIKGILDDKAETVGERKASDDEPFAALAFKIMNDKFVGTLTFIRV
;
A
#
# COMPACT_ATOMS: atom_id res chain seq x y z
N VAL A 1 13.07 16.38 2.89
CA VAL A 1 12.26 17.14 3.88
C VAL A 1 11.20 17.93 3.15
N GLU A 2 11.57 18.78 2.18
CA GLU A 2 10.63 19.51 1.30
C GLU A 2 9.53 18.62 0.70
N ALA A 3 9.89 17.49 0.08
CA ALA A 3 8.90 16.56 -0.47
C ALA A 3 7.94 15.97 0.58
N ALA A 4 8.33 15.90 1.85
CA ALA A 4 7.42 15.49 2.92
C ALA A 4 6.53 16.65 3.39
N ALA A 5 7.04 17.88 3.39
CA ALA A 5 6.30 19.08 3.75
C ALA A 5 5.13 19.34 2.79
N GLU A 6 5.31 19.09 1.50
CA GLU A 6 4.26 19.22 0.47
C GLU A 6 3.08 18.24 0.61
N SER A 7 3.11 17.32 1.58
CA SER A 7 2.03 16.35 1.78
C SER A 7 0.78 16.95 2.43
N SER A 8 0.89 18.08 3.14
CA SER A 8 -0.25 18.83 3.68
C SER A 8 0.11 20.30 3.91
N GLU A 9 -0.89 21.18 3.93
CA GLU A 9 -0.69 22.60 4.26
C GLU A 9 -0.05 22.78 5.64
N GLU A 10 -0.48 21.97 6.63
CA GLU A 10 0.04 22.01 8.00
C GLU A 10 1.54 21.70 8.06
N LEU A 11 2.02 20.70 7.32
CA LEU A 11 3.44 20.33 7.28
C LEU A 11 4.26 21.35 6.48
N MET A 12 3.67 21.97 5.46
CA MET A 12 4.30 23.05 4.71
C MET A 12 4.48 24.31 5.57
N ASP A 13 3.45 24.71 6.31
CA ASP A 13 3.50 25.86 7.23
C ASP A 13 4.52 25.63 8.35
N GLU A 14 4.54 24.44 8.96
CA GLU A 14 5.52 24.08 9.99
C GLU A 14 6.95 24.16 9.43
N TYR A 15 7.18 23.66 8.22
CA TYR A 15 8.48 23.70 7.55
C TYR A 15 8.92 25.14 7.22
N LEU A 16 8.01 26.00 6.73
CA LEU A 16 8.32 27.39 6.39
C LEU A 16 8.60 28.26 7.61
N ASN A 17 7.90 28.01 8.73
CA ASN A 17 8.05 28.79 9.95
C ASN A 17 9.22 28.34 10.84
N ASN A 18 9.39 27.02 11.01
CA ASN A 18 10.36 26.45 11.95
C ASN A 18 11.60 25.84 11.26
N GLY A 19 11.58 25.67 9.93
CA GLY A 19 12.71 25.21 9.13
C GLY A 19 13.00 23.70 9.19
N GLU A 20 12.47 22.99 10.18
CA GLU A 20 12.69 21.55 10.37
C GLU A 20 11.37 20.82 10.68
N LEU A 21 11.26 19.58 10.19
CA LEU A 21 10.20 18.65 10.54
C LEU A 21 10.78 17.52 11.38
N SER A 22 10.02 17.02 12.36
CA SER A 22 10.42 15.82 13.10
C SER A 22 10.50 14.59 12.18
N ASN A 23 11.30 13.59 12.57
CA ASN A 23 11.43 12.35 11.80
C ASN A 23 10.09 11.62 11.60
N ASP A 24 9.16 11.74 12.55
CA ASP A 24 7.84 11.12 12.46
C ASP A 24 6.94 11.86 11.47
N GLN A 25 6.97 13.20 11.48
CA GLN A 25 6.29 14.03 10.48
C GLN A 25 6.82 13.77 9.06
N ILE A 26 8.15 13.66 8.91
CA ILE A 26 8.77 13.34 7.62
C ILE A 26 8.28 11.98 7.12
N ARG A 27 8.29 10.96 7.99
CA ARG A 27 7.83 9.61 7.61
C ARG A 27 6.34 9.60 7.26
N ALA A 28 5.50 10.28 8.03
CA ALA A 28 4.08 10.41 7.76
C ALA A 28 3.82 11.11 6.42
N GLY A 29 4.49 12.22 6.14
CA GLY A 29 4.33 12.96 4.88
C GLY A 29 4.79 12.16 3.65
N ILE A 30 5.91 11.44 3.76
CA ILE A 30 6.37 10.53 2.69
C ILE A 30 5.37 9.39 2.49
N ARG A 31 4.86 8.77 3.55
CA ARG A 31 3.85 7.70 3.46
C ARG A 31 2.59 8.21 2.76
N ALA A 32 2.03 9.34 3.19
CA ALA A 32 0.81 9.90 2.62
C ALA A 32 0.92 10.10 1.10
N ARG A 33 2.01 10.73 0.63
CA ARG A 33 2.26 10.93 -0.80
C ARG A 33 2.58 9.64 -1.56
N THR A 34 3.18 8.65 -0.90
CA THR A 34 3.42 7.33 -1.48
C THR A 34 2.10 6.58 -1.70
N LEU A 35 1.19 6.62 -0.73
CA LEU A 35 -0.15 6.01 -0.84
C LEU A 35 -1.02 6.70 -1.91
N ALA A 36 -0.86 8.00 -2.08
CA ALA A 36 -1.49 8.79 -3.14
C ALA A 36 -0.82 8.61 -4.53
N CYS A 37 0.24 7.81 -4.63
CA CYS A 37 1.02 7.60 -5.85
C CYS A 37 1.64 8.90 -6.44
N GLU A 38 1.89 9.92 -5.62
CA GLU A 38 2.49 11.19 -6.07
C GLU A 38 4.01 11.14 -6.10
N ILE A 39 4.61 10.33 -5.23
CA ILE A 39 6.05 10.14 -5.14
C ILE A 39 6.39 8.66 -5.03
N GLN A 40 7.62 8.32 -5.43
CA GLN A 40 8.18 6.98 -5.25
C GLN A 40 9.47 7.07 -4.41
N PRO A 41 9.47 6.65 -3.13
CA PRO A 41 10.67 6.68 -2.30
C PRO A 41 11.79 5.82 -2.90
N MET A 42 12.91 6.46 -3.25
CA MET A 42 14.07 5.76 -3.81
C MET A 42 15.04 5.37 -2.70
N LEU A 43 15.33 4.07 -2.61
CA LEU A 43 16.25 3.48 -1.64
C LEU A 43 17.47 2.88 -2.35
N CYS A 44 18.61 2.84 -1.66
CA CYS A 44 19.83 2.25 -2.20
C CYS A 44 20.23 0.97 -1.44
N GLY A 45 20.77 0.01 -2.17
CA GLY A 45 21.19 -1.26 -1.62
C GLY A 45 21.80 -2.18 -2.67
N SER A 46 22.46 -3.24 -2.21
CA SER A 46 22.95 -4.33 -3.04
C SER A 46 22.52 -5.65 -2.44
N ALA A 47 21.56 -6.32 -3.08
CA ALA A 47 21.13 -7.66 -2.70
C ALA A 47 22.29 -8.65 -2.82
N PHE A 48 23.10 -8.55 -3.88
CA PHE A 48 24.26 -9.42 -4.09
C PHE A 48 25.28 -9.35 -2.94
N LYS A 49 25.52 -8.16 -2.38
CA LYS A 49 26.45 -7.97 -1.26
C LYS A 49 25.76 -8.04 0.11
N ASN A 50 24.46 -8.34 0.15
CA ASN A 50 23.64 -8.34 1.37
C ASN A 50 23.72 -7.01 2.16
N LYS A 51 23.74 -5.87 1.46
CA LYS A 51 23.82 -4.53 2.08
C LYS A 51 22.57 -3.73 1.73
N GLY A 52 21.87 -3.21 2.75
CA GLY A 52 20.70 -2.35 2.57
C GLY A 52 19.35 -3.06 2.36
N VAL A 53 19.34 -4.39 2.16
CA VAL A 53 18.08 -5.16 1.99
C VAL A 53 17.18 -5.05 3.22
N GLN A 54 17.74 -5.15 4.43
CA GLN A 54 16.97 -5.02 5.68
C GLN A 54 16.33 -3.64 5.80
N ARG A 55 17.07 -2.56 5.48
CA ARG A 55 16.54 -1.20 5.48
C ARG A 55 15.45 -0.98 4.43
N MET A 56 15.56 -1.66 3.30
CA MET A 56 14.50 -1.65 2.28
C MET A 56 13.23 -2.35 2.80
N LEU A 57 13.37 -3.46 3.53
CA LEU A 57 12.22 -4.13 4.16
C LEU A 57 11.58 -3.29 5.27
N ASP A 58 12.37 -2.56 6.06
CA ASP A 58 11.84 -1.59 7.04
C ASP A 58 10.97 -0.53 6.31
N ALA A 59 11.48 0.01 5.21
CA ALA A 59 10.79 1.02 4.41
C ALA A 59 9.51 0.50 3.73
N VAL A 60 9.43 -0.81 3.42
CA VAL A 60 8.19 -1.45 2.94
C VAL A 60 7.09 -1.32 4.00
N ILE A 61 7.42 -1.58 5.27
CA ILE A 61 6.46 -1.45 6.36
C ILE A 61 6.09 0.02 6.58
N GLU A 62 7.08 0.92 6.54
CA GLU A 62 6.86 2.35 6.81
C GLU A 62 6.03 3.04 5.72
N PHE A 63 6.22 2.70 4.43
CA PHE A 63 5.67 3.51 3.33
C PHE A 63 4.64 2.81 2.43
N LEU A 64 4.58 1.47 2.39
CA LEU A 64 3.62 0.77 1.53
C LEU A 64 2.25 0.58 2.21
N PRO A 65 1.16 0.47 1.42
CA PRO A 65 -0.19 0.30 1.94
C PRO A 65 -0.36 -1.03 2.66
N ALA A 66 -1.10 -1.01 3.76
CA ALA A 66 -1.77 -2.19 4.30
C ALA A 66 -3.12 -2.40 3.58
N PRO A 67 -3.74 -3.60 3.69
CA PRO A 67 -5.01 -3.89 3.01
C PRO A 67 -6.15 -2.90 3.32
N ASN A 68 -6.13 -2.30 4.50
CA ASN A 68 -7.07 -1.28 4.96
C ASN A 68 -6.74 0.16 4.50
N ASP A 69 -5.57 0.39 3.91
CA ASP A 69 -5.19 1.68 3.32
C ASP A 69 -5.64 1.82 1.86
N VAL A 70 -6.26 0.79 1.29
CA VAL A 70 -6.68 0.74 -0.12
C VAL A 70 -8.21 0.85 -0.19
N GLU A 71 -8.72 1.47 -1.26
CA GLU A 71 -10.16 1.54 -1.53
C GLU A 71 -10.80 0.15 -1.58
N ALA A 72 -12.07 0.10 -1.17
CA ALA A 72 -12.90 -1.10 -1.27
C ALA A 72 -12.95 -1.62 -2.71
N ILE A 73 -12.90 -2.94 -2.85
CA ILE A 73 -12.96 -3.58 -4.16
C ILE A 73 -14.36 -3.43 -4.72
N LYS A 74 -14.47 -2.86 -5.93
CA LYS A 74 -15.74 -2.70 -6.63
C LYS A 74 -15.98 -3.86 -7.58
N GLY A 75 -17.23 -4.30 -7.66
CA GLY A 75 -17.68 -5.37 -8.53
C GLY A 75 -19.08 -5.08 -9.08
N ILE A 76 -19.55 -5.97 -9.95
CA ILE A 76 -20.89 -5.90 -10.55
C ILE A 76 -21.73 -7.00 -9.91
N LEU A 77 -22.94 -6.66 -9.45
CA LEU A 77 -23.89 -7.64 -8.93
C LEU A 77 -24.52 -8.43 -10.07
N ASP A 78 -24.86 -9.68 -9.81
CA ASP A 78 -25.55 -10.57 -10.76
C ASP A 78 -27.05 -10.26 -10.82
N ASP A 79 -27.37 -8.99 -11.05
CA ASP A 79 -28.72 -8.48 -11.24
C ASP A 79 -28.89 -7.92 -12.65
N LYS A 80 -30.14 -7.81 -13.12
CA LYS A 80 -30.42 -7.36 -14.49
C LYS A 80 -29.90 -5.96 -14.81
N ALA A 81 -29.66 -5.14 -13.78
CA ALA A 81 -29.20 -3.77 -13.93
C ALA A 81 -27.69 -3.61 -13.74
N GLU A 82 -26.93 -4.70 -13.56
CA GLU A 82 -25.47 -4.69 -13.37
C GLU A 82 -25.02 -3.65 -12.35
N THR A 83 -25.71 -3.62 -11.21
CA THR A 83 -25.48 -2.62 -10.17
C THR A 83 -24.10 -2.77 -9.56
N VAL A 84 -23.45 -1.64 -9.25
CA VAL A 84 -22.10 -1.65 -8.66
C VAL A 84 -22.20 -2.00 -7.18
N GLY A 85 -21.52 -3.06 -6.78
CA GLY A 85 -21.30 -3.43 -5.38
C GLY A 85 -19.87 -3.11 -4.93
N GLU A 86 -19.66 -3.05 -3.63
CA GLU A 86 -18.33 -2.88 -3.02
C GLU A 86 -18.07 -3.93 -1.93
N ARG A 87 -16.79 -4.24 -1.71
CA ARG A 87 -16.29 -5.10 -0.63
C ARG A 87 -15.17 -4.40 0.11
N LYS A 88 -15.37 -4.10 1.39
CA LYS A 88 -14.34 -3.49 2.24
C LYS A 88 -13.41 -4.56 2.79
N ALA A 89 -12.17 -4.15 3.09
CA ALA A 89 -11.20 -5.01 3.77
C ALA A 89 -11.57 -5.16 5.25
N SER A 90 -12.53 -6.02 5.56
CA SER A 90 -13.00 -6.33 6.91
C SER A 90 -13.42 -7.79 7.05
N ASP A 91 -13.07 -8.41 8.17
CA ASP A 91 -13.44 -9.78 8.50
C ASP A 91 -14.94 -9.97 8.77
N ASP A 92 -15.67 -8.87 9.01
CA ASP A 92 -17.12 -8.88 9.23
C ASP A 92 -17.92 -8.88 7.92
N GLU A 93 -17.27 -8.61 6.77
CA GLU A 93 -17.94 -8.63 5.47
C GLU A 93 -18.07 -10.04 4.89
N PRO A 94 -19.09 -10.30 4.03
CA PRO A 94 -19.20 -11.56 3.32
C PRO A 94 -17.96 -11.85 2.48
N PHE A 95 -17.49 -13.09 2.52
CA PHE A 95 -16.30 -13.54 1.79
C PHE A 95 -16.35 -13.21 0.30
N ALA A 96 -15.30 -12.56 -0.18
CA ALA A 96 -15.04 -12.29 -1.59
C ALA A 96 -13.53 -12.48 -1.84
N ALA A 97 -13.17 -13.06 -2.99
CA ALA A 97 -11.77 -13.27 -3.34
C ALA A 97 -11.56 -13.30 -4.85
N LEU A 98 -10.35 -12.93 -5.28
CA LEU A 98 -9.92 -12.98 -6.68
C LEU A 98 -8.90 -14.11 -6.88
N ALA A 99 -9.25 -15.08 -7.72
CA ALA A 99 -8.30 -16.10 -8.17
C ALA A 99 -7.34 -15.52 -9.22
N PHE A 100 -6.03 -15.54 -8.96
CA PHE A 100 -5.03 -14.90 -9.83
C PHE A 100 -3.99 -15.88 -10.41
N LYS A 101 -3.89 -17.10 -9.88
CA LYS A 101 -2.96 -18.10 -10.41
C LYS A 101 -3.48 -19.51 -10.18
N ILE A 102 -3.34 -20.36 -11.20
CA ILE A 102 -3.67 -21.79 -11.14
C ILE A 102 -2.40 -22.59 -11.38
N MET A 103 -2.13 -23.58 -10.53
CA MET A 103 -0.97 -24.44 -10.61
C MET A 103 -1.36 -25.89 -10.35
N ASN A 104 -0.94 -26.82 -11.20
CA ASN A 104 -1.18 -28.24 -10.98
C ASN A 104 0.02 -28.87 -10.27
N ASP A 105 -0.20 -29.30 -9.03
CA ASP A 105 0.76 -30.05 -8.23
C ASP A 105 0.49 -31.56 -8.32
N LYS A 106 1.54 -32.37 -8.30
CA LYS A 106 1.45 -33.83 -8.48
C LYS A 106 0.83 -34.57 -7.29
N PHE A 107 0.86 -33.99 -6.10
CA PHE A 107 0.39 -34.63 -4.87
C PHE A 107 -0.99 -34.12 -4.44
N VAL A 108 -1.24 -32.82 -4.64
CA VAL A 108 -2.48 -32.16 -4.16
C VAL A 108 -3.43 -31.74 -5.27
N GLY A 109 -3.09 -31.97 -6.54
CA GLY A 109 -3.93 -31.60 -7.68
C GLY A 109 -3.86 -30.11 -8.00
N THR A 110 -4.99 -29.50 -8.35
CA THR A 110 -5.04 -28.10 -8.78
C THR A 110 -5.06 -27.14 -7.58
N LEU A 111 -4.02 -26.32 -7.46
CA LEU A 111 -3.91 -25.20 -6.53
C LEU A 111 -4.37 -23.91 -7.21
N THR A 112 -5.36 -23.25 -6.62
CA THR A 112 -5.83 -21.93 -7.04
C THR A 112 -5.41 -20.91 -5.98
N PHE A 113 -4.50 -20.00 -6.35
CA PHE A 113 -4.08 -18.90 -5.51
C PHE A 113 -5.13 -17.79 -5.58
N ILE A 114 -5.57 -17.35 -4.40
CA ILE A 114 -6.58 -16.31 -4.24
C ILE A 114 -6.01 -15.13 -3.44
N ARG A 115 -6.47 -13.92 -3.76
CA ARG A 115 -6.36 -12.75 -2.92
C ARG A 115 -7.73 -12.50 -2.30
N VAL A 116 -7.81 -12.57 -0.97
CA VAL A 116 -8.98 -12.19 -0.18
C VAL A 116 -8.87 -10.71 0.13
#